data_AF-A0A830H6I1-F1
#
_entry.id   AF-A0A830H6I1-F1
#
_cell.length_a   1.000
_cell.length_b   1.000
_cell.length_c   1.000
_cell.angle_alpha   90.00
_cell.angle_beta   90.00
_cell.angle_gamma   90.00
#
_symmetry.space_group_name_H-M   'P 1'
#
loop_
_entity.id
_entity.type
_entity.pdbx_description
1 polymer ?
#
loop_
_entity_poly.entity_id
_entity_poly.type
_entity_poly.pdbx_seq_one_letter_code
_entity_poly.pdbx_strand_id
1 'polypeptide(L)'
;MQVALSHGVLHLKRSFCPRNYWAEDEQIPAAYHAYFTPTASADPAERTRRNVEASQATLIISTRKTLPPTTLTAVRHAKGVKQPHKHICSLTYKNDALAAARDAAAYLPVPLQCLHVGGPRASEDPQAHDWATQVLTHLIPLLIEAQTMPRRDALVPYLKQSRPCMAHVKQKLLEDGYCIVPSVLSKEECDAEMDRLWEYIATRSPAVRRDDASTCDMFQSHGAGWVFSELRVKLADRVFTPLFGTSELHCSKEGFTFQRPTTGNRHPFRKRATHVCGKPCASDGEHFDQGSFETGLQYIQSSTALLDQHDGDGCFLCWPGSHRHHARIAENTYRGRSNWFPLTDDEIATLRDDGLVPLRVPVRAGDVILWRSDLAHAGAMPVGERDSFRAVAYAAMAPAELTPPSVWRAKKEAFERGNTGDHSTRRECWHYAKSSDCDTWMWKSPFLSHRLKELYGLVRYD
;
A
#
# COMPACT_ATOMS: atom_id res chain seq x y z
N MET A 1 14.80 -24.79 -2.53
CA MET A 1 13.96 -26.01 -2.35
C MET A 1 13.85 -26.42 -0.89
N GLN A 2 14.95 -26.55 -0.14
CA GLN A 2 14.94 -26.96 1.28
C GLN A 2 13.94 -26.16 2.13
N VAL A 3 13.96 -24.82 2.05
CA VAL A 3 13.02 -23.96 2.78
C VAL A 3 11.56 -24.21 2.37
N ALA A 4 11.27 -24.42 1.09
CA ALA A 4 9.92 -24.72 0.64
C ALA A 4 9.43 -26.08 1.16
N LEU A 5 10.33 -27.07 1.25
CA LEU A 5 10.04 -28.38 1.80
C LEU A 5 9.75 -28.30 3.31
N SER A 6 10.55 -27.54 4.07
CA SER A 6 10.36 -27.39 5.53
C SER A 6 9.03 -26.71 5.91
N HIS A 7 8.46 -25.93 4.99
CA HIS A 7 7.14 -25.31 5.15
C HIS A 7 5.99 -26.10 4.49
N GLY A 8 6.26 -27.25 3.84
CA GLY A 8 5.22 -28.05 3.19
C GLY A 8 4.60 -27.41 1.95
N VAL A 9 5.26 -26.43 1.32
CA VAL A 9 4.75 -25.66 0.17
C VAL A 9 5.37 -26.07 -1.16
N LEU A 10 6.13 -27.18 -1.19
CA LEU A 10 6.74 -27.70 -2.41
C LEU A 10 5.80 -28.70 -3.11
N HIS A 11 5.35 -28.38 -4.31
CA HIS A 11 4.42 -29.22 -5.06
C HIS A 11 5.12 -30.23 -5.97
N LEU A 12 4.60 -31.46 -6.02
CA LEU A 12 5.10 -32.53 -6.89
C LEU A 12 4.98 -32.15 -8.37
N LYS A 13 6.01 -32.48 -9.15
CA LYS A 13 6.11 -32.29 -10.62
C LYS A 13 5.81 -30.89 -11.17
N ARG A 14 5.85 -29.84 -10.34
CA ARG A 14 5.57 -28.46 -10.76
C ARG A 14 6.79 -27.66 -11.19
N SER A 15 8.00 -28.13 -10.89
CA SER A 15 9.23 -27.49 -11.34
C SER A 15 9.77 -28.18 -12.58
N PHE A 16 10.35 -27.43 -13.51
CA PHE A 16 11.02 -27.97 -14.70
C PHE A 16 12.54 -28.00 -14.51
N CYS A 17 13.17 -29.10 -14.92
CA CYS A 17 14.63 -29.22 -14.97
C CYS A 17 15.09 -29.59 -16.39
N PRO A 18 16.37 -29.38 -16.74
CA PRO A 18 16.97 -29.95 -17.95
C PRO A 18 16.78 -31.47 -18.06
N ARG A 19 16.79 -31.98 -19.30
CA ARG A 19 16.76 -33.43 -19.58
C ARG A 19 17.74 -34.19 -18.66
N ASN A 20 17.32 -35.37 -18.18
CA ASN A 20 18.09 -36.25 -17.29
C ASN A 20 18.40 -35.69 -15.88
N TYR A 21 17.58 -34.75 -15.38
CA TYR A 21 17.73 -34.18 -14.02
C TYR A 21 19.08 -33.51 -13.78
N TRP A 22 19.65 -32.92 -14.83
CA TRP A 22 20.88 -32.14 -14.74
C TRP A 22 20.58 -30.71 -14.25
N ALA A 23 21.40 -30.15 -13.36
CA ALA A 23 21.23 -28.79 -12.80
C ALA A 23 22.40 -27.86 -13.17
N GLU A 24 22.88 -27.95 -14.41
CA GLU A 24 23.92 -27.08 -15.00
C GLU A 24 25.33 -27.29 -14.42
N ASP A 25 25.47 -27.32 -13.10
CA ASP A 25 26.74 -27.52 -12.39
C ASP A 25 26.84 -28.95 -11.81
N GLU A 26 25.71 -29.55 -11.41
CA GLU A 26 25.66 -30.87 -10.77
C GLU A 26 24.36 -31.62 -11.14
N GLN A 27 24.27 -32.91 -10.79
CA GLN A 27 23.04 -33.67 -10.94
C GLN A 27 22.08 -33.38 -9.78
N ILE A 28 20.79 -33.19 -10.08
CA ILE A 28 19.79 -32.99 -9.03
C ILE A 28 19.73 -34.25 -8.16
N PRO A 29 19.85 -34.14 -6.82
CA PRO A 29 19.77 -35.31 -5.94
C PRO A 29 18.46 -36.08 -6.13
N ALA A 30 18.54 -37.42 -6.10
CA ALA A 30 17.39 -38.31 -6.35
C ALA A 30 16.18 -38.02 -5.44
N ALA A 31 16.44 -37.59 -4.19
CA ALA A 31 15.40 -37.17 -3.24
C ALA A 31 14.50 -36.03 -3.75
N TYR A 32 14.96 -35.24 -4.72
CA TYR A 32 14.20 -34.14 -5.29
C TYR A 32 13.53 -34.46 -6.63
N HIS A 33 13.80 -35.62 -7.25
CA HIS A 33 13.30 -35.95 -8.59
C HIS A 33 11.77 -35.92 -8.67
N ALA A 34 11.07 -36.29 -7.59
CA ALA A 34 9.60 -36.26 -7.54
C ALA A 34 8.98 -34.85 -7.69
N TYR A 35 9.77 -33.79 -7.48
CA TYR A 35 9.32 -32.39 -7.62
C TYR A 35 9.59 -31.82 -9.01
N PHE A 36 10.38 -32.51 -9.84
CA PHE A 36 10.80 -32.02 -11.15
C PHE A 36 10.16 -32.79 -12.31
N THR A 37 9.86 -32.06 -13.38
CA THR A 37 9.50 -32.56 -14.70
C THR A 37 10.67 -32.25 -15.65
N PRO A 38 11.42 -33.27 -16.12
CA PRO A 38 12.48 -33.06 -17.09
C PRO A 38 11.94 -32.48 -18.40
N THR A 39 12.64 -31.50 -18.93
CA THR A 39 12.34 -30.89 -20.22
C THR A 39 12.78 -31.76 -21.39
N ALA A 40 12.24 -31.44 -22.57
CA ALA A 40 12.65 -32.13 -23.78
C ALA A 40 14.11 -31.85 -24.08
N SER A 41 14.65 -30.65 -23.91
CA SER A 41 16.07 -30.34 -24.12
C SER A 41 16.93 -30.43 -22.86
N ALA A 42 18.24 -30.56 -23.02
CA ALA A 42 19.21 -30.31 -21.95
C ALA A 42 19.51 -28.80 -21.78
N ASP A 43 19.02 -27.95 -22.69
CA ASP A 43 19.22 -26.49 -22.67
C ASP A 43 18.55 -25.85 -21.42
N PRO A 44 19.33 -25.21 -20.54
CA PRO A 44 18.81 -24.49 -19.38
C PRO A 44 17.86 -23.34 -19.69
N ALA A 45 17.90 -22.78 -20.89
CA ALA A 45 16.94 -21.76 -21.29
C ALA A 45 15.53 -22.33 -21.45
N GLU A 46 15.37 -23.60 -21.86
CA GLU A 46 14.04 -24.22 -21.98
C GLU A 46 13.39 -24.40 -20.61
N ARG A 47 14.08 -25.02 -19.65
CA ARG A 47 13.53 -25.21 -18.30
C ARG A 47 13.21 -23.88 -17.62
N THR A 48 14.03 -22.85 -17.86
CA THR A 48 13.81 -21.51 -17.29
C THR A 48 12.52 -20.90 -17.83
N ARG A 49 12.31 -20.94 -19.16
CA ARG A 49 11.07 -20.45 -19.78
C ARG A 49 9.84 -21.19 -19.27
N ARG A 50 9.88 -22.53 -19.21
CA ARG A 50 8.75 -23.32 -18.71
C ARG A 50 8.44 -23.06 -17.24
N ASN A 51 9.45 -22.88 -16.38
CA ASN A 51 9.22 -22.54 -14.97
C ASN A 51 8.57 -21.16 -14.82
N VAL A 52 8.97 -20.18 -15.63
CA VAL A 52 8.36 -18.85 -15.67
C VAL A 52 6.91 -18.97 -16.17
N GLU A 53 6.65 -19.69 -17.26
CA GLU A 53 5.29 -19.84 -17.83
C GLU A 53 4.33 -20.61 -16.92
N ALA A 54 4.84 -21.55 -16.13
CA ALA A 54 4.04 -22.36 -15.21
C ALA A 54 3.75 -21.69 -13.86
N SER A 55 4.35 -20.51 -13.59
CA SER A 55 4.14 -19.75 -12.36
C SER A 55 3.26 -18.52 -12.59
N GLN A 56 2.79 -17.90 -11.51
CA GLN A 56 2.08 -16.61 -11.57
C GLN A 56 3.03 -15.42 -11.44
N ALA A 57 4.22 -15.65 -10.90
CA ALA A 57 5.25 -14.64 -10.70
C ALA A 57 6.65 -15.25 -10.71
N THR A 58 7.65 -14.41 -10.94
CA THR A 58 9.07 -14.77 -10.89
C THR A 58 9.83 -13.89 -9.89
N LEU A 59 10.41 -14.50 -8.86
CA LEU A 59 11.31 -13.84 -7.90
C LEU A 59 12.75 -14.25 -8.19
N ILE A 60 13.62 -13.29 -8.46
CA ILE A 60 15.06 -13.52 -8.60
C ILE A 60 15.76 -13.06 -7.32
N ILE A 61 16.56 -13.92 -6.70
CA ILE A 61 17.31 -13.61 -5.47
C ILE A 61 18.80 -13.74 -5.74
N SER A 62 19.58 -12.70 -5.43
CA SER A 62 21.05 -12.69 -5.58
C SER A 62 21.74 -11.80 -4.55
N THR A 63 23.06 -11.84 -4.46
CA THR A 63 23.82 -10.87 -3.66
C THR A 63 24.31 -9.68 -4.49
N ARG A 64 24.37 -9.84 -5.82
CA ARG A 64 24.87 -8.82 -6.75
C ARG A 64 23.74 -8.10 -7.49
N LYS A 65 23.92 -6.78 -7.72
CA LYS A 65 22.97 -5.96 -8.51
C LYS A 65 22.93 -6.38 -9.98
N THR A 66 24.08 -6.74 -10.54
CA THR A 66 24.18 -7.23 -11.91
C THR A 66 23.96 -8.74 -11.93
N LEU A 67 23.00 -9.19 -12.72
CA LEU A 67 22.68 -10.61 -12.87
C LEU A 67 23.53 -11.27 -13.97
N PRO A 68 23.98 -12.52 -13.78
CA PRO A 68 24.58 -13.31 -14.85
C PRO A 68 23.62 -13.50 -16.04
N PRO A 69 24.13 -13.73 -17.26
CA PRO A 69 23.29 -13.92 -18.46
C PRO A 69 22.25 -15.05 -18.33
N THR A 70 22.63 -16.13 -17.65
CA THR A 70 21.79 -17.30 -17.33
C THR A 70 20.58 -16.88 -16.49
N THR A 71 20.79 -16.21 -15.36
CA THR A 71 19.71 -15.70 -14.49
C THR A 71 18.89 -14.61 -15.16
N LEU A 72 19.52 -13.76 -15.98
CA LEU A 72 18.85 -12.68 -16.70
C LEU A 72 17.82 -13.21 -17.73
N THR A 73 17.99 -14.45 -18.20
CA THR A 73 17.03 -15.11 -19.10
C THR A 73 15.65 -15.22 -18.47
N ALA A 74 15.55 -15.57 -17.18
CA ALA A 74 14.27 -15.63 -16.47
C ALA A 74 13.58 -14.26 -16.43
N VAL A 75 14.34 -13.20 -16.14
CA VAL A 75 13.82 -11.81 -16.10
C VAL A 75 13.36 -11.36 -17.48
N ARG A 76 14.16 -11.62 -18.52
CA ARG A 76 13.82 -11.26 -19.91
C ARG A 76 12.56 -11.98 -20.38
N HIS A 77 12.42 -13.27 -20.06
CA HIS A 77 11.24 -14.05 -20.42
C HIS A 77 10.00 -13.56 -19.68
N ALA A 78 10.08 -13.39 -18.35
CA ALA A 78 8.98 -12.87 -17.54
C ALA A 78 8.51 -11.50 -18.04
N LYS A 79 9.44 -10.60 -18.44
CA LYS A 79 9.11 -9.34 -19.11
C LYS A 79 8.37 -9.55 -20.43
N GLY A 80 8.86 -10.45 -21.27
CA GLY A 80 8.28 -10.75 -22.58
C GLY A 80 6.83 -11.25 -22.48
N VAL A 81 6.53 -12.09 -21.48
CA VAL A 81 5.19 -12.62 -21.23
C VAL A 81 4.36 -11.75 -20.28
N LYS A 82 4.84 -10.56 -19.92
CA LYS A 82 4.19 -9.60 -18.99
C LYS A 82 3.83 -10.19 -17.61
N GLN A 83 4.59 -11.17 -17.14
CA GLN A 83 4.42 -11.75 -15.81
C GLN A 83 5.05 -10.84 -14.73
N PRO A 84 4.42 -10.72 -13.54
CA PRO A 84 5.04 -10.11 -12.36
C PRO A 84 6.42 -10.69 -12.09
N HIS A 85 7.42 -9.83 -11.94
CA HIS A 85 8.77 -10.26 -11.61
C HIS A 85 9.51 -9.23 -10.78
N LYS A 86 10.25 -9.71 -9.79
CA LYS A 86 11.04 -8.86 -8.89
C LYS A 86 12.42 -9.44 -8.66
N HIS A 87 13.42 -8.56 -8.62
CA HIS A 87 14.78 -8.90 -8.26
C HIS A 87 15.08 -8.40 -6.86
N ILE A 88 15.42 -9.32 -5.96
CA ILE A 88 15.83 -9.08 -4.58
C ILE A 88 17.34 -9.28 -4.47
N CYS A 89 18.06 -8.18 -4.27
CA CYS A 89 19.52 -8.17 -4.19
C CYS A 89 19.98 -7.77 -2.78
N SER A 90 20.86 -8.55 -2.15
CA SER A 90 21.31 -8.28 -0.78
C SER A 90 21.89 -6.87 -0.60
N LEU A 91 22.66 -6.37 -1.58
CA LEU A 91 23.20 -5.00 -1.57
C LEU A 91 22.13 -3.91 -1.60
N THR A 92 20.98 -4.18 -2.24
CA THR A 92 19.86 -3.22 -2.26
C THR A 92 19.22 -3.09 -0.88
N TYR A 93 19.16 -4.20 -0.13
CA TYR A 93 18.53 -4.24 1.19
C TYR A 93 19.55 -4.21 2.34
N LYS A 94 20.82 -3.86 2.08
CA LYS A 94 21.89 -3.81 3.08
C LYS A 94 21.98 -5.11 3.92
N ASN A 95 21.77 -6.26 3.28
CA ASN A 95 21.72 -7.59 3.88
C ASN A 95 20.60 -7.81 4.93
N ASP A 96 19.55 -6.97 4.94
CA ASP A 96 18.35 -7.17 5.76
C ASP A 96 17.36 -8.12 5.04
N ALA A 97 17.43 -9.41 5.38
CA ALA A 97 16.60 -10.45 4.76
C ALA A 97 15.10 -10.30 5.06
N LEU A 98 14.75 -9.77 6.24
CA LEU A 98 13.35 -9.56 6.62
C LEU A 98 12.74 -8.39 5.84
N ALA A 99 13.47 -7.28 5.69
CA ALA A 99 13.05 -6.17 4.85
C ALA A 99 12.87 -6.60 3.39
N ALA A 100 13.82 -7.37 2.87
CA ALA A 100 13.75 -7.95 1.52
C ALA A 100 12.51 -8.87 1.34
N ALA A 101 12.24 -9.73 2.33
CA ALA A 101 11.08 -10.62 2.31
C ALA A 101 9.75 -9.85 2.37
N ARG A 102 9.64 -8.82 3.23
CA ARG A 102 8.44 -7.96 3.31
C ARG A 102 8.16 -7.24 1.99
N ASP A 103 9.20 -6.69 1.38
CA ASP A 103 9.08 -6.00 0.09
C ASP A 103 8.76 -6.97 -1.08
N ALA A 104 9.26 -8.21 -1.02
CA ALA A 104 8.85 -9.26 -1.95
C ALA A 104 7.38 -9.65 -1.75
N ALA A 105 6.95 -9.90 -0.51
CA ALA A 105 5.57 -10.26 -0.18
C ALA A 105 4.57 -9.17 -0.61
N ALA A 106 4.91 -7.89 -0.43
CA ALA A 106 4.08 -6.77 -0.85
C ALA A 106 3.98 -6.60 -2.38
N TYR A 107 4.92 -7.18 -3.13
CA TYR A 107 4.93 -7.12 -4.60
C TYR A 107 4.26 -8.32 -5.26
N LEU A 108 4.43 -9.51 -4.68
CA LEU A 108 3.96 -10.76 -5.29
C LEU A 108 2.42 -10.85 -5.30
N PRO A 109 1.85 -11.49 -6.33
CA PRO A 109 0.40 -11.60 -6.45
C PRO A 109 -0.18 -12.52 -5.38
N VAL A 110 -1.37 -12.22 -4.86
CA VAL A 110 -2.11 -13.05 -3.89
C VAL A 110 -3.57 -13.21 -4.37
N PRO A 111 -4.16 -14.42 -4.45
CA PRO A 111 -3.60 -15.69 -4.04
C PRO A 111 -2.49 -16.18 -4.99
N LEU A 112 -1.36 -16.53 -4.40
CA LEU A 112 -0.20 -17.14 -5.05
C LEU A 112 -0.26 -18.66 -4.93
N GLN A 113 -0.61 -19.35 -5.99
CA GLN A 113 -0.54 -20.81 -6.08
C GLN A 113 0.86 -21.28 -6.47
N CYS A 114 1.56 -20.55 -7.35
CA CYS A 114 2.87 -20.96 -7.82
C CYS A 114 3.80 -19.76 -8.04
N LEU A 115 4.95 -19.81 -7.36
CA LEU A 115 6.04 -18.84 -7.47
C LEU A 115 7.26 -19.51 -8.09
N HIS A 116 7.77 -18.94 -9.18
CA HIS A 116 9.09 -19.31 -9.68
C HIS A 116 10.14 -18.51 -8.90
N VAL A 117 11.08 -19.21 -8.25
CA VAL A 117 12.22 -18.59 -7.57
C VAL A 117 13.51 -18.97 -8.30
N GLY A 118 14.20 -17.97 -8.83
CA GLY A 118 15.48 -18.11 -9.53
C GLY A 118 16.59 -17.34 -8.85
N GLY A 119 17.82 -17.58 -9.28
CA GLY A 119 19.02 -16.91 -8.77
C GLY A 119 20.27 -17.36 -9.54
N PRO A 120 21.41 -16.68 -9.34
CA PRO A 120 22.70 -17.13 -9.86
C PRO A 120 23.13 -18.45 -9.21
N ARG A 121 23.98 -19.20 -9.92
CA ARG A 121 24.57 -20.44 -9.40
C ARG A 121 25.65 -20.13 -8.37
N ALA A 122 26.02 -21.13 -7.55
CA ALA A 122 27.10 -20.96 -6.57
C ALA A 122 28.45 -20.61 -7.25
N SER A 123 28.68 -21.12 -8.45
CA SER A 123 29.84 -20.78 -9.30
C SER A 123 29.85 -19.32 -9.77
N GLU A 124 28.68 -18.67 -9.83
CA GLU A 124 28.51 -17.27 -10.27
C GLU A 124 28.42 -16.30 -9.08
N ASP A 125 27.79 -16.74 -7.98
CA ASP A 125 27.57 -15.98 -6.76
C ASP A 125 27.55 -16.94 -5.54
N PRO A 126 28.71 -17.18 -4.89
CA PRO A 126 28.83 -18.17 -3.82
C PRO A 126 27.92 -17.92 -2.61
N GLN A 127 27.53 -16.67 -2.36
CA GLN A 127 26.70 -16.29 -1.22
C GLN A 127 25.19 -16.25 -1.56
N ALA A 128 24.81 -16.49 -2.81
CA ALA A 128 23.42 -16.42 -3.23
C ALA A 128 22.54 -17.48 -2.54
N HIS A 129 23.09 -18.66 -2.26
CA HIS A 129 22.35 -19.72 -1.57
C HIS A 129 21.91 -19.29 -0.17
N ASP A 130 22.85 -18.81 0.65
CA ASP A 130 22.58 -18.40 2.03
C ASP A 130 21.61 -17.23 2.08
N TRP A 131 21.81 -16.24 1.20
CA TRP A 131 20.90 -15.10 1.09
C TRP A 131 19.48 -15.52 0.67
N ALA A 132 19.36 -16.40 -0.32
CA ALA A 132 18.06 -16.94 -0.74
C ALA A 132 17.37 -17.69 0.40
N THR A 133 18.11 -18.51 1.15
CA THR A 133 17.57 -19.23 2.31
C THR A 133 17.04 -18.27 3.38
N GLN A 134 17.81 -17.22 3.73
CA GLN A 134 17.37 -16.22 4.72
C GLN A 134 16.11 -15.47 4.27
N VAL A 135 16.06 -15.00 3.02
CA VAL A 135 14.90 -14.29 2.46
C VAL A 135 13.68 -15.21 2.41
N LEU A 136 13.82 -16.44 1.91
CA LEU A 136 12.72 -17.39 1.80
C LEU A 136 12.16 -17.82 3.16
N THR A 137 13.01 -17.92 4.18
CA THR A 137 12.60 -18.27 5.56
C THR A 137 11.62 -17.25 6.12
N HIS A 138 11.78 -15.97 5.78
CA HIS A 138 10.84 -14.92 6.15
C HIS A 138 9.67 -14.78 5.17
N LEU A 139 9.91 -14.97 3.87
CA LEU A 139 8.92 -14.74 2.82
C LEU A 139 7.79 -15.77 2.83
N ILE A 140 8.10 -17.06 2.97
CA ILE A 140 7.09 -18.12 2.86
C ILE A 140 5.98 -17.98 3.92
N PRO A 141 6.28 -17.75 5.21
CA PRO A 141 5.24 -17.48 6.21
C PRO A 141 4.37 -16.28 5.87
N LEU A 142 4.96 -15.18 5.39
CA LEU A 142 4.21 -13.98 4.96
C LEU A 142 3.26 -14.29 3.80
N LEU A 143 3.70 -15.10 2.84
CA LEU A 143 2.86 -15.50 1.71
C LEU A 143 1.73 -16.42 2.15
N ILE A 144 1.99 -17.42 3.01
CA ILE A 144 0.95 -18.32 3.55
C ILE A 144 -0.12 -17.51 4.27
N GLU A 145 0.29 -16.58 5.13
CA GLU A 145 -0.63 -15.70 5.84
C GLU A 145 -1.45 -14.83 4.87
N ALA A 146 -0.81 -14.29 3.83
CA ALA A 146 -1.52 -13.52 2.81
C ALA A 146 -2.58 -14.35 2.06
N GLN A 147 -2.38 -15.66 1.85
CA GLN A 147 -3.42 -16.54 1.26
C GLN A 147 -4.66 -16.69 2.15
N THR A 148 -4.49 -16.52 3.46
CA THR A 148 -5.56 -16.68 4.44
C THR A 148 -6.34 -15.39 4.70
N MET A 149 -5.90 -14.27 4.13
CA MET A 149 -6.58 -12.97 4.21
C MET A 149 -7.82 -12.92 3.31
N PRO A 150 -8.84 -12.12 3.65
CA PRO A 150 -10.19 -12.50 3.30
C PRO A 150 -10.52 -12.32 1.83
N ARG A 151 -11.42 -13.21 1.43
CA ARG A 151 -12.25 -13.19 0.24
C ARG A 151 -12.87 -11.81 0.03
N ARG A 152 -13.40 -11.62 -1.19
CA ARG A 152 -14.27 -10.51 -1.57
C ARG A 152 -15.10 -9.98 -0.38
N ASP A 153 -15.11 -8.65 -0.18
CA ASP A 153 -15.93 -7.97 0.83
C ASP A 153 -15.56 -8.26 2.32
N ALA A 154 -14.26 -8.32 2.62
CA ALA A 154 -13.72 -8.62 3.95
C ALA A 154 -14.27 -7.80 5.13
N LEU A 155 -14.64 -6.53 4.91
CA LEU A 155 -15.19 -5.65 5.96
C LEU A 155 -16.71 -5.72 6.08
N VAL A 156 -17.44 -6.26 5.10
CA VAL A 156 -18.91 -6.27 5.14
C VAL A 156 -19.49 -6.95 6.38
N PRO A 157 -18.97 -8.12 6.85
CA PRO A 157 -19.47 -8.77 8.06
C PRO A 157 -19.33 -7.92 9.34
N TYR A 158 -18.42 -6.95 9.32
CA TYR A 158 -18.09 -6.08 10.45
C TYR A 158 -18.87 -4.78 10.46
N LEU A 159 -19.62 -4.42 9.41
CA LEU A 159 -20.48 -3.23 9.40
C LEU A 159 -21.76 -3.45 10.24
N LYS A 160 -21.60 -3.47 11.56
CA LYS A 160 -22.68 -3.74 12.54
C LYS A 160 -23.60 -2.55 12.77
N GLN A 161 -23.10 -1.31 12.63
CA GLN A 161 -23.86 -0.06 12.82
C GLN A 161 -24.57 0.01 14.18
N SER A 162 -23.84 0.26 15.27
CA SER A 162 -24.45 0.34 16.61
C SER A 162 -25.27 1.62 16.86
N ARG A 163 -25.34 2.54 15.88
CA ARG A 163 -26.19 3.75 15.91
C ARG A 163 -27.01 3.89 14.63
N PRO A 164 -28.25 4.41 14.69
CA PRO A 164 -29.08 4.62 13.51
C PRO A 164 -28.43 5.48 12.42
N CYS A 165 -27.68 6.52 12.81
CA CYS A 165 -26.97 7.39 11.86
C CYS A 165 -25.91 6.63 11.03
N MET A 166 -25.39 5.50 11.53
CA MET A 166 -24.42 4.68 10.79
C MET A 166 -25.07 3.80 9.73
N ALA A 167 -26.40 3.59 9.77
CA ALA A 167 -27.10 2.88 8.71
C ALA A 167 -27.02 3.62 7.38
N HIS A 168 -27.18 4.95 7.40
CA HIS A 168 -26.98 5.80 6.23
C HIS A 168 -25.53 5.73 5.72
N VAL A 169 -24.55 5.78 6.62
CA VAL A 169 -23.12 5.68 6.27
C VAL A 169 -22.82 4.36 5.57
N LYS A 170 -23.29 3.23 6.13
CA LYS A 170 -23.13 1.92 5.49
C LYS A 170 -23.79 1.89 4.11
N GLN A 171 -25.03 2.36 4.02
CA GLN A 171 -25.76 2.38 2.76
C GLN A 171 -24.97 3.15 1.69
N LYS A 172 -24.52 4.36 2.01
CA LYS A 172 -23.71 5.20 1.11
C LYS A 172 -22.39 4.56 0.71
N LEU A 173 -21.69 3.92 1.63
CA LEU A 173 -20.48 3.15 1.29
C LEU A 173 -20.78 1.97 0.36
N LEU A 174 -21.91 1.28 0.51
CA LEU A 174 -22.26 0.16 -0.38
C LEU A 174 -22.75 0.64 -1.76
N GLU A 175 -23.53 1.72 -1.78
CA GLU A 175 -24.18 2.26 -2.97
C GLU A 175 -23.23 3.10 -3.82
N ASP A 176 -22.66 4.13 -3.22
CA ASP A 176 -21.89 5.19 -3.87
C ASP A 176 -20.37 5.02 -3.65
N GLY A 177 -19.98 4.23 -2.63
CA GLY A 177 -18.58 3.94 -2.31
C GLY A 177 -17.90 5.01 -1.45
N TYR A 178 -18.60 6.07 -1.08
CA TYR A 178 -18.16 7.10 -0.14
C TYR A 178 -19.32 7.65 0.68
N CYS A 179 -19.03 8.35 1.77
CA CYS A 179 -20.01 9.07 2.59
C CYS A 179 -19.34 10.25 3.30
N ILE A 180 -20.07 11.34 3.51
CA ILE A 180 -19.64 12.42 4.41
C ILE A 180 -20.33 12.20 5.76
N VAL A 181 -19.57 12.25 6.83
CA VAL A 181 -20.06 12.31 8.21
C VAL A 181 -19.86 13.73 8.70
N PRO A 182 -20.93 14.53 8.83
CA PRO A 182 -20.80 15.96 9.13
C PRO A 182 -20.45 16.19 10.59
N SER A 183 -19.71 17.28 10.86
CA SER A 183 -19.50 17.83 12.20
C SER A 183 -18.98 16.82 13.23
N VAL A 184 -18.03 15.97 12.82
CA VAL A 184 -17.39 14.99 13.71
C VAL A 184 -16.47 15.70 14.70
N LEU A 185 -15.78 16.76 14.27
CA LEU A 185 -15.01 17.66 15.13
C LEU A 185 -15.74 19.00 15.29
N SER A 186 -15.59 19.62 16.46
CA SER A 186 -15.95 21.02 16.65
C SER A 186 -14.91 21.95 16.01
N LYS A 187 -15.26 23.24 15.88
CA LYS A 187 -14.31 24.25 15.39
C LYS A 187 -13.05 24.33 16.25
N GLU A 188 -13.20 24.29 17.57
CA GLU A 188 -12.10 24.35 18.53
C GLU A 188 -11.18 23.13 18.41
N GLU A 189 -11.77 21.96 18.16
CA GLU A 189 -11.00 20.74 17.90
C GLU A 189 -10.24 20.84 16.56
N CYS A 190 -10.85 21.38 15.50
CA CYS A 190 -10.15 21.64 14.24
C CYS A 190 -9.00 22.63 14.43
N ASP A 191 -9.21 23.72 15.17
CA ASP A 191 -8.18 24.74 15.43
C ASP A 191 -6.99 24.13 16.21
N ALA A 192 -7.27 23.27 17.21
CA ALA A 192 -6.22 22.57 17.96
C ALA A 192 -5.41 21.58 17.10
N GLU A 193 -6.04 20.86 16.18
CA GLU A 193 -5.33 19.97 15.26
C GLU A 193 -4.55 20.75 14.18
N MET A 194 -5.04 21.94 13.79
CA MET A 194 -4.29 22.87 12.93
C MET A 194 -3.02 23.37 13.63
N ASP A 195 -3.08 23.69 14.92
CA ASP A 195 -1.89 24.10 15.66
C ASP A 195 -0.84 22.96 15.76
N ARG A 196 -1.28 21.70 15.96
CA ARG A 196 -0.40 20.53 15.91
C ARG A 196 0.25 20.33 14.54
N LEU A 197 -0.53 20.50 13.47
CA LEU A 197 -0.01 20.47 12.09
C LEU A 197 1.07 21.53 11.90
N TRP A 198 0.83 22.76 12.37
CA TRP A 198 1.80 23.86 12.27
C TRP A 198 3.07 23.63 13.08
N GLU A 199 2.96 23.09 14.31
CA GLU A 199 4.11 22.74 15.13
C GLU A 199 5.00 21.69 14.42
N TYR A 200 4.37 20.68 13.82
CA TYR A 200 5.07 19.67 13.03
C TYR A 200 5.75 20.28 11.80
N ILE A 201 5.03 21.12 11.03
CA ILE A 201 5.57 21.80 9.85
C ILE A 201 6.77 22.67 10.24
N ALA A 202 6.64 23.52 11.26
CA ALA A 202 7.72 24.39 11.71
C ALA A 202 8.97 23.60 12.16
N THR A 203 8.76 22.41 12.73
CA THR A 203 9.86 21.52 13.12
C THR A 203 10.52 20.85 11.91
N ARG A 204 9.74 20.40 10.92
CA ARG A 204 10.25 19.63 9.77
C ARG A 204 10.71 20.46 8.59
N SER A 205 10.22 21.68 8.50
CA SER A 205 10.59 22.61 7.46
C SER A 205 10.62 24.00 8.08
N PRO A 206 11.68 24.36 8.84
CA PRO A 206 11.78 25.65 9.54
C PRO A 206 11.71 26.87 8.61
N ALA A 207 11.95 26.68 7.31
CA ALA A 207 11.75 27.70 6.28
C ALA A 207 10.27 27.98 5.96
N VAL A 208 9.37 27.07 6.31
CA VAL A 208 7.92 27.17 6.08
C VAL A 208 7.30 27.96 7.23
N ARG A 209 6.78 29.16 6.94
CA ARG A 209 6.14 30.02 7.95
C ARG A 209 4.63 30.04 7.79
N ARG A 210 3.88 30.05 8.90
CA ARG A 210 2.41 30.02 8.90
C ARG A 210 1.80 31.16 8.10
N ASP A 211 2.38 32.35 8.22
CA ASP A 211 2.01 33.61 7.57
C ASP A 211 2.57 33.80 6.15
N ASP A 212 3.44 32.90 5.67
CA ASP A 212 4.04 32.99 4.34
C ASP A 212 3.47 31.94 3.36
N ALA A 213 2.60 32.41 2.48
CA ALA A 213 1.97 31.60 1.43
C ALA A 213 2.90 31.23 0.26
N SER A 214 4.15 31.72 0.22
CA SER A 214 5.11 31.44 -0.87
C SER A 214 5.95 30.16 -0.67
N THR A 215 5.76 29.48 0.46
CA THR A 215 6.52 28.27 0.83
C THR A 215 5.87 27.00 0.27
N CYS A 216 6.65 25.93 0.07
CA CYS A 216 6.16 24.69 -0.58
C CYS A 216 5.13 23.94 0.28
N ASP A 217 4.23 23.20 -0.39
CA ASP A 217 3.32 22.25 0.27
C ASP A 217 4.09 21.10 0.91
N MET A 218 3.51 20.50 1.95
CA MET A 218 4.01 19.26 2.53
C MET A 218 2.97 18.16 2.46
N PHE A 219 3.42 17.02 1.93
CA PHE A 219 2.68 15.78 1.87
C PHE A 219 3.53 14.68 2.47
N GLN A 220 2.96 13.96 3.44
CA GLN A 220 3.44 12.65 3.90
C GLN A 220 4.97 12.52 4.06
N SER A 221 5.52 13.23 5.04
CA SER A 221 6.91 13.07 5.47
C SER A 221 7.06 12.01 6.57
N HIS A 222 8.28 11.53 6.79
CA HIS A 222 8.59 10.60 7.89
C HIS A 222 8.04 11.14 9.21
N GLY A 223 7.41 10.34 10.06
CA GLY A 223 6.78 10.82 11.30
C GLY A 223 5.40 11.50 11.18
N ALA A 224 4.94 11.89 9.98
CA ALA A 224 3.64 12.56 9.79
C ALA A 224 2.46 11.69 10.24
N GLY A 225 2.62 10.37 10.16
CA GLY A 225 1.66 9.37 10.63
C GLY A 225 1.25 9.47 12.09
N TRP A 226 2.01 10.20 12.90
CA TRP A 226 1.85 10.24 14.36
C TRP A 226 1.37 11.59 14.90
N VAL A 227 1.19 12.59 14.02
CA VAL A 227 0.83 13.98 14.37
C VAL A 227 -0.55 14.07 15.00
N PHE A 228 -1.57 13.50 14.34
CA PHE A 228 -2.98 13.62 14.69
C PHE A 228 -3.44 12.53 15.65
N SER A 229 -2.74 12.36 16.77
CA SER A 229 -3.05 11.29 17.72
C SER A 229 -4.40 11.49 18.42
N GLU A 230 -4.69 12.70 18.91
CA GLU A 230 -5.98 12.98 19.57
C GLU A 230 -7.18 12.92 18.61
N LEU A 231 -7.01 13.38 17.38
CA LEU A 231 -8.01 13.22 16.31
C LEU A 231 -8.33 11.73 16.06
N ARG A 232 -7.33 10.83 16.08
CA ARG A 232 -7.57 9.39 15.87
C ARG A 232 -8.43 8.78 16.97
N VAL A 233 -8.27 9.20 18.23
CA VAL A 233 -9.16 8.76 19.31
C VAL A 233 -10.59 9.23 19.05
N LYS A 234 -10.78 10.49 18.64
CA LYS A 234 -12.10 11.04 18.30
C LYS A 234 -12.75 10.31 17.13
N LEU A 235 -11.98 10.00 16.07
CA LEU A 235 -12.48 9.21 14.94
C LEU A 235 -12.87 7.80 15.37
N ALA A 236 -12.06 7.15 16.21
CA ALA A 236 -12.36 5.83 16.74
C ALA A 236 -13.70 5.85 17.50
N ASP A 237 -13.91 6.82 18.38
CA ASP A 237 -15.10 6.84 19.25
C ASP A 237 -16.36 7.34 18.52
N ARG A 238 -16.23 8.35 17.67
CA ARG A 238 -17.37 9.06 17.05
C ARG A 238 -17.79 8.45 15.71
N VAL A 239 -16.88 7.79 15.00
CA VAL A 239 -17.12 7.28 13.64
C VAL A 239 -16.97 5.76 13.56
N PHE A 240 -15.79 5.23 13.87
CA PHE A 240 -15.49 3.84 13.55
C PHE A 240 -16.04 2.83 14.56
N THR A 241 -16.05 3.16 15.86
CA THR A 241 -16.71 2.34 16.89
C THR A 241 -18.20 2.17 16.58
N PRO A 242 -18.98 3.25 16.31
CA PRO A 242 -20.37 3.06 15.96
C PRO A 242 -20.59 2.40 14.60
N LEU A 243 -19.66 2.57 13.64
CA LEU A 243 -19.74 1.90 12.34
C LEU A 243 -19.54 0.37 12.45
N PHE A 244 -18.53 -0.06 13.21
CA PHE A 244 -18.17 -1.47 13.36
C PHE A 244 -18.85 -2.18 14.53
N GLY A 245 -19.40 -1.44 15.49
CA GLY A 245 -20.02 -1.99 16.69
C GLY A 245 -19.03 -2.54 17.72
N THR A 246 -17.74 -2.18 17.63
CA THR A 246 -16.71 -2.53 18.59
C THR A 246 -15.75 -1.35 18.81
N SER A 247 -15.27 -1.18 20.04
CA SER A 247 -14.21 -0.24 20.38
C SER A 247 -12.80 -0.81 20.13
N GLU A 248 -12.70 -2.12 19.89
CA GLU A 248 -11.45 -2.80 19.57
C GLU A 248 -11.09 -2.58 18.10
N LEU A 249 -10.32 -1.52 17.84
CA LEU A 249 -10.03 -1.04 16.50
C LEU A 249 -8.52 -0.90 16.31
N HIS A 250 -8.01 -1.22 15.14
CA HIS A 250 -6.72 -0.73 14.71
C HIS A 250 -6.87 0.39 13.70
N CYS A 251 -6.01 1.39 13.85
CA CYS A 251 -5.94 2.61 13.07
C CYS A 251 -4.66 2.63 12.23
N SER A 252 -4.78 3.17 11.02
CA SER A 252 -3.64 3.46 10.15
C SER A 252 -2.84 4.66 10.68
N LYS A 253 -1.56 4.68 10.31
CA LYS A 253 -0.60 5.75 10.65
C LYS A 253 -0.27 6.58 9.41
N GLU A 254 -1.33 7.01 8.73
CA GLU A 254 -1.24 7.86 7.56
C GLU A 254 -0.92 9.31 7.93
N GLY A 255 -0.24 10.00 7.02
CA GLY A 255 0.07 11.41 7.19
C GLY A 255 -1.12 12.32 6.92
N PHE A 256 -0.82 13.49 6.38
CA PHE A 256 -1.78 14.53 6.06
C PHE A 256 -1.43 15.16 4.72
N THR A 257 -2.39 15.91 4.19
CA THR A 257 -2.15 16.86 3.12
C THR A 257 -2.32 18.26 3.67
N PHE A 258 -1.32 19.10 3.39
CA PHE A 258 -1.39 20.52 3.62
C PHE A 258 -1.07 21.27 2.33
N GLN A 259 -2.08 21.94 1.78
CA GLN A 259 -2.00 22.75 0.58
C GLN A 259 -2.19 24.23 0.92
N ARG A 260 -1.29 25.05 0.39
CA ARG A 260 -1.34 26.51 0.50
C ARG A 260 -2.29 27.14 -0.54
N PRO A 261 -2.70 28.41 -0.32
CA PRO A 261 -3.36 29.22 -1.34
C PRO A 261 -2.58 29.28 -2.65
N THR A 262 -3.30 29.32 -3.77
CA THR A 262 -2.72 29.40 -5.13
C THR A 262 -2.72 30.82 -5.70
N THR A 263 -3.39 31.78 -5.05
CA THR A 263 -3.48 33.18 -5.52
C THR A 263 -2.12 33.85 -5.70
N GLY A 264 -2.00 34.63 -6.79
CA GLY A 264 -0.83 35.44 -7.08
C GLY A 264 0.38 34.66 -7.58
N ASN A 265 0.21 33.44 -8.11
CA ASN A 265 1.28 32.57 -8.62
C ASN A 265 2.43 32.33 -7.60
N ARG A 266 2.16 32.52 -6.31
CA ARG A 266 3.16 32.35 -5.24
C ARG A 266 3.47 30.88 -4.95
N HIS A 267 2.65 29.99 -5.50
CA HIS A 267 2.79 28.56 -5.38
C HIS A 267 3.54 27.97 -6.59
N PRO A 268 4.62 27.21 -6.42
CA PRO A 268 5.43 26.71 -7.54
C PRO A 268 4.76 25.60 -8.39
N PHE A 269 3.47 25.29 -8.20
CA PHE A 269 2.83 24.15 -8.88
C PHE A 269 2.12 24.55 -10.17
N ARG A 270 2.87 24.53 -11.28
CA ARG A 270 2.26 24.14 -12.56
C ARG A 270 1.79 22.70 -12.43
N LYS A 271 0.54 22.38 -12.81
CA LYS A 271 0.04 21.00 -12.88
C LYS A 271 1.06 20.18 -13.68
N ARG A 272 1.83 19.33 -12.98
CA ARG A 272 2.73 18.40 -13.66
C ARG A 272 1.85 17.38 -14.36
N ALA A 273 2.19 17.04 -15.60
CA ALA A 273 1.47 15.99 -16.29
C ALA A 273 1.48 14.72 -15.42
N THR A 274 0.30 14.19 -15.14
CA THR A 274 0.15 12.88 -14.49
C THR A 274 0.77 11.86 -15.43
N HIS A 275 1.51 10.89 -14.88
CA HIS A 275 2.07 9.80 -15.69
C HIS A 275 1.64 8.46 -15.12
N VAL A 276 1.15 7.58 -15.99
CA VAL A 276 0.81 6.21 -15.65
C VAL A 276 1.68 5.28 -16.49
N CYS A 277 2.47 4.44 -15.82
CA CYS A 277 3.45 3.56 -16.46
C CYS A 277 4.41 4.29 -17.43
N GLY A 278 4.81 5.52 -17.09
CA GLY A 278 5.72 6.34 -17.90
C GLY A 278 5.09 7.03 -19.11
N LYS A 279 3.77 6.92 -19.29
CA LYS A 279 3.03 7.64 -20.32
C LYS A 279 2.29 8.83 -19.69
N PRO A 280 2.25 10.01 -20.34
CA PRO A 280 1.37 11.09 -19.92
C PRO A 280 -0.08 10.61 -19.86
N CYS A 281 -0.80 11.11 -18.86
CA CYS A 281 -2.20 10.82 -18.57
C CYS A 281 -2.91 12.15 -18.36
N ALA A 282 -4.09 12.34 -18.97
CA ALA A 282 -4.88 13.56 -18.83
C ALA A 282 -5.61 13.65 -17.47
N SER A 283 -5.70 12.52 -16.77
CA SER A 283 -6.35 12.40 -15.46
C SER A 283 -5.74 13.32 -14.36
N ASP A 284 -6.52 13.61 -13.33
CA ASP A 284 -6.12 14.34 -12.12
C ASP A 284 -5.33 13.46 -11.13
N GLY A 285 -4.90 12.27 -11.55
CA GLY A 285 -4.22 11.29 -10.70
C GLY A 285 -5.18 10.30 -10.04
N GLU A 286 -6.33 10.07 -10.65
CA GLU A 286 -7.31 9.09 -10.20
C GLU A 286 -6.68 7.69 -10.08
N HIS A 287 -6.96 7.06 -8.95
CA HIS A 287 -6.46 5.75 -8.60
C HIS A 287 -7.47 5.00 -7.75
N PHE A 288 -7.27 3.68 -7.67
CA PHE A 288 -7.75 2.89 -6.56
C PHE A 288 -6.61 2.73 -5.55
N ASP A 289 -6.98 2.53 -4.30
CA ASP A 289 -6.09 2.13 -3.21
C ASP A 289 -6.32 0.66 -2.86
N GLN A 290 -6.62 -0.13 -3.88
CA GLN A 290 -6.82 -1.56 -3.80
C GLN A 290 -6.28 -2.21 -5.08
N GLY A 291 -5.36 -3.15 -4.92
CA GLY A 291 -4.80 -3.89 -6.06
C GLY A 291 -5.78 -4.95 -6.61
N SER A 292 -5.38 -5.61 -7.68
CA SER A 292 -6.15 -6.66 -8.36
C SER A 292 -6.36 -7.94 -7.54
N PHE A 293 -5.63 -8.07 -6.44
CA PHE A 293 -5.65 -9.21 -5.51
C PHE A 293 -6.77 -9.15 -4.48
N GLU A 294 -7.32 -7.97 -4.26
CA GLU A 294 -8.36 -7.74 -3.28
C GLU A 294 -9.60 -7.24 -4.00
N THR A 295 -10.77 -7.81 -3.70
CA THR A 295 -12.03 -7.45 -4.37
C THR A 295 -13.09 -7.04 -3.35
N GLY A 296 -13.95 -6.11 -3.74
CA GLY A 296 -15.00 -5.60 -2.87
C GLY A 296 -14.47 -4.79 -1.69
N LEU A 297 -15.26 -4.67 -0.63
CA LEU A 297 -14.99 -3.81 0.52
C LEU A 297 -13.91 -4.40 1.44
N GLN A 298 -12.68 -3.88 1.34
CA GLN A 298 -11.52 -4.36 2.09
C GLN A 298 -11.02 -3.36 3.13
N TYR A 299 -10.99 -2.08 2.77
CA TYR A 299 -10.65 -0.97 3.65
C TYR A 299 -11.67 0.15 3.55
N ILE A 300 -11.88 0.85 4.67
CA ILE A 300 -12.59 2.12 4.72
C ILE A 300 -11.58 3.16 5.16
N GLN A 301 -11.23 4.04 4.23
CA GLN A 301 -10.36 5.17 4.44
C GLN A 301 -11.17 6.39 4.89
N SER A 302 -10.48 7.36 5.47
CA SER A 302 -11.07 8.61 5.93
C SER A 302 -10.16 9.81 5.75
N SER A 303 -10.80 10.97 5.56
CA SER A 303 -10.16 12.27 5.44
C SER A 303 -10.96 13.24 6.29
N THR A 304 -10.34 13.75 7.35
CA THR A 304 -10.93 14.77 8.22
C THR A 304 -10.56 16.14 7.71
N ALA A 305 -11.56 16.96 7.37
CA ALA A 305 -11.35 18.35 6.99
C ALA A 305 -11.06 19.21 8.22
N LEU A 306 -9.90 19.86 8.26
CA LEU A 306 -9.56 20.81 9.33
C LEU A 306 -9.96 22.25 8.98
N LEU A 307 -10.25 22.49 7.70
CA LEU A 307 -10.69 23.77 7.14
C LEU A 307 -11.81 23.50 6.13
N ASP A 308 -12.66 24.50 5.91
CA ASP A 308 -13.69 24.48 4.87
C ASP A 308 -13.04 24.28 3.48
N GLN A 309 -13.69 23.47 2.65
CA GLN A 309 -13.31 23.21 1.26
C GLN A 309 -14.54 23.40 0.37
N HIS A 310 -14.47 24.36 -0.53
CA HIS A 310 -15.50 24.63 -1.52
C HIS A 310 -15.21 23.90 -2.85
N ASP A 311 -16.18 23.92 -3.76
CA ASP A 311 -16.14 23.15 -5.02
C ASP A 311 -14.91 23.48 -5.90
N GLY A 312 -14.45 24.73 -5.84
CA GLY A 312 -13.27 25.19 -6.58
C GLY A 312 -11.94 25.05 -5.83
N ASP A 313 -11.94 24.67 -4.56
CA ASP A 313 -10.72 24.50 -3.77
C ASP A 313 -10.04 23.17 -4.07
N GLY A 314 -8.82 22.97 -3.57
CA GLY A 314 -8.25 21.63 -3.53
C GLY A 314 -9.12 20.75 -2.64
N CYS A 315 -9.57 19.60 -3.13
CA CYS A 315 -10.56 18.79 -2.42
C CYS A 315 -10.36 17.29 -2.69
N PHE A 316 -11.17 16.47 -2.02
CA PHE A 316 -11.33 15.08 -2.41
C PHE A 316 -12.17 15.00 -3.69
N LEU A 317 -11.69 14.27 -4.70
CA LEU A 317 -12.45 13.91 -5.89
C LEU A 317 -12.66 12.41 -5.89
N CYS A 318 -13.87 11.98 -6.22
CA CYS A 318 -14.18 10.57 -6.41
C CYS A 318 -15.12 10.34 -7.58
N TRP A 319 -15.27 9.09 -7.96
CA TRP A 319 -16.23 8.64 -8.96
C TRP A 319 -17.27 7.76 -8.27
N PRO A 320 -18.39 8.31 -7.78
CA PRO A 320 -19.40 7.53 -7.08
C PRO A 320 -19.83 6.28 -7.87
N GLY A 321 -19.85 5.13 -7.20
CA GLY A 321 -20.19 3.84 -7.80
C GLY A 321 -19.03 3.10 -8.49
N SER A 322 -17.88 3.74 -8.71
CA SER A 322 -16.74 3.14 -9.43
C SER A 322 -16.13 1.90 -8.76
N HIS A 323 -16.37 1.70 -7.45
CA HIS A 323 -15.99 0.47 -6.75
C HIS A 323 -16.58 -0.80 -7.33
N ARG A 324 -17.72 -0.70 -8.03
CA ARG A 324 -18.34 -1.83 -8.73
C ARG A 324 -17.58 -2.23 -9.99
N HIS A 325 -16.74 -1.33 -10.52
CA HIS A 325 -15.95 -1.53 -11.74
C HIS A 325 -14.51 -1.95 -11.43
N HIS A 326 -14.06 -1.81 -10.18
CA HIS A 326 -12.71 -2.14 -9.72
C HIS A 326 -12.27 -3.54 -10.16
N ALA A 327 -13.06 -4.57 -9.88
CA ALA A 327 -12.69 -5.95 -10.17
C ALA A 327 -12.40 -6.20 -11.67
N ARG A 328 -13.16 -5.55 -12.57
CA ARG A 328 -12.95 -5.63 -14.02
C ARG A 328 -11.77 -4.77 -14.47
N ILE A 329 -11.64 -3.55 -13.95
CA ILE A 329 -10.57 -2.62 -14.34
C ILE A 329 -9.20 -3.09 -13.85
N ALA A 330 -9.13 -3.62 -12.63
CA ALA A 330 -7.90 -4.12 -12.03
C ALA A 330 -7.53 -5.53 -12.52
N GLU A 331 -8.43 -6.23 -13.21
CA GLU A 331 -8.24 -7.62 -13.61
C GLU A 331 -6.89 -7.83 -14.34
N ASN A 332 -6.13 -8.84 -13.90
CA ASN A 332 -4.84 -9.23 -14.47
C ASN A 332 -3.81 -8.08 -14.63
N THR A 333 -4.00 -6.98 -13.92
CA THR A 333 -3.15 -5.80 -14.01
C THR A 333 -2.22 -5.75 -12.83
N TYR A 334 -0.93 -5.54 -13.12
CA TYR A 334 0.16 -5.50 -12.15
C TYR A 334 0.84 -4.12 -12.10
N ARG A 335 0.13 -3.08 -12.53
CA ARG A 335 0.62 -1.71 -12.51
C ARG A 335 0.32 -1.07 -11.16
N GLY A 336 1.31 -0.42 -10.58
CA GLY A 336 1.20 0.20 -9.26
C GLY A 336 2.34 -0.17 -8.33
N ARG A 337 2.26 0.35 -7.11
CA ARG A 337 3.11 -0.06 -5.98
C ARG A 337 2.19 -0.39 -4.81
N SER A 338 2.29 -1.59 -4.26
CA SER A 338 1.39 -2.05 -3.19
C SER A 338 -0.07 -1.95 -3.65
N ASN A 339 -0.94 -1.31 -2.87
CA ASN A 339 -2.34 -1.08 -3.18
C ASN A 339 -2.61 0.11 -4.12
N TRP A 340 -1.62 0.96 -4.41
CA TRP A 340 -1.83 2.14 -5.26
C TRP A 340 -1.92 1.74 -6.73
N PHE A 341 -3.13 1.85 -7.29
CA PHE A 341 -3.47 1.44 -8.65
C PHE A 341 -3.90 2.67 -9.48
N PRO A 342 -2.99 3.32 -10.22
CA PRO A 342 -3.33 4.48 -11.04
C PRO A 342 -4.18 4.08 -12.25
N LEU A 343 -5.17 4.90 -12.56
CA LEU A 343 -6.04 4.73 -13.73
C LEU A 343 -5.47 5.45 -14.95
N THR A 344 -5.51 4.74 -16.08
CA THR A 344 -5.15 5.28 -17.40
C THR A 344 -6.32 6.07 -17.99
N ASP A 345 -6.04 6.89 -19.01
CA ASP A 345 -7.07 7.64 -19.73
C ASP A 345 -8.17 6.72 -20.31
N ASP A 346 -7.80 5.53 -20.82
CA ASP A 346 -8.74 4.55 -21.37
C ASP A 346 -9.70 3.99 -20.29
N GLU A 347 -9.23 3.83 -19.06
CA GLU A 347 -10.06 3.33 -17.96
C GLU A 347 -10.93 4.41 -17.35
N ILE A 348 -10.43 5.65 -17.32
CA ILE A 348 -11.26 6.81 -17.00
C ILE A 348 -12.34 6.98 -18.08
N ALA A 349 -12.01 6.78 -19.36
CA ALA A 349 -13.00 6.77 -20.43
C ALA A 349 -14.03 5.64 -20.23
N THR A 350 -13.58 4.44 -19.85
CA THR A 350 -14.47 3.32 -19.53
C THR A 350 -15.46 3.66 -18.40
N LEU A 351 -15.01 4.34 -17.33
CA LEU A 351 -15.92 4.80 -16.27
C LEU A 351 -16.96 5.79 -16.80
N ARG A 352 -16.57 6.70 -17.71
CA ARG A 352 -17.51 7.64 -18.35
C ARG A 352 -18.50 6.94 -19.26
N ASP A 353 -18.04 5.97 -20.05
CA ASP A 353 -18.88 5.18 -20.95
C ASP A 353 -19.91 4.35 -20.17
N ASP A 354 -19.55 3.91 -18.97
CA ASP A 354 -20.47 3.25 -18.02
C ASP A 354 -21.42 4.25 -17.30
N GLY A 355 -21.36 5.54 -17.63
CA GLY A 355 -22.26 6.58 -17.13
C GLY A 355 -21.82 7.22 -15.81
N LEU A 356 -20.61 6.96 -15.33
CA LEU A 356 -20.11 7.55 -14.09
C LEU A 356 -19.51 8.93 -14.36
N VAL A 357 -19.66 9.82 -13.39
CA VAL A 357 -19.21 11.22 -13.46
C VAL A 357 -18.32 11.52 -12.25
N PRO A 358 -17.18 12.21 -12.42
CA PRO A 358 -16.35 12.61 -11.28
C PRO A 358 -17.10 13.65 -10.44
N LEU A 359 -16.93 13.56 -9.13
CA LEU A 359 -17.49 14.47 -8.15
C LEU A 359 -16.38 15.06 -7.30
N ARG A 360 -16.31 16.40 -7.26
CA ARG A 360 -15.56 17.15 -6.27
C ARG A 360 -16.41 17.25 -5.01
N VAL A 361 -15.83 16.93 -3.86
CA VAL A 361 -16.57 16.81 -2.60
C VAL A 361 -16.28 18.01 -1.70
N PRO A 362 -17.14 19.07 -1.70
CA PRO A 362 -17.02 20.16 -0.75
C PRO A 362 -17.39 19.69 0.65
N VAL A 363 -16.68 20.21 1.65
CA VAL A 363 -16.82 19.83 3.07
C VAL A 363 -16.59 21.04 3.96
N ARG A 364 -17.17 21.02 5.16
CA ARG A 364 -16.89 22.01 6.20
C ARG A 364 -15.79 21.51 7.14
N ALA A 365 -15.13 22.43 7.83
CA ALA A 365 -14.24 22.11 8.92
C ALA A 365 -14.96 21.20 9.94
N GLY A 366 -14.32 20.08 10.25
CA GLY A 366 -14.82 19.06 11.15
C GLY A 366 -15.62 17.93 10.51
N ASP A 367 -15.92 18.03 9.22
CA ASP A 367 -16.50 16.92 8.46
C ASP A 367 -15.46 15.82 8.21
N VAL A 368 -15.93 14.57 8.13
CA VAL A 368 -15.11 13.40 7.80
C VAL A 368 -15.67 12.73 6.56
N ILE A 369 -14.87 12.65 5.51
CA ILE A 369 -15.18 11.84 4.32
C ILE A 369 -14.71 10.43 4.60
N LEU A 370 -15.58 9.43 4.39
CA LEU A 370 -15.25 8.01 4.39
C LEU A 370 -15.34 7.48 2.95
N TRP A 371 -14.42 6.63 2.53
CA TRP A 371 -14.51 5.97 1.23
C TRP A 371 -13.92 4.56 1.25
N ARG A 372 -14.35 3.74 0.30
CA ARG A 372 -13.81 2.40 0.08
C ARG A 372 -12.48 2.48 -0.65
N SER A 373 -11.54 1.59 -0.30
CA SER A 373 -10.26 1.47 -1.02
C SER A 373 -10.39 1.16 -2.52
N ASP A 374 -11.48 0.51 -2.92
CA ASP A 374 -11.80 0.21 -4.32
C ASP A 374 -12.58 1.31 -5.05
N LEU A 375 -12.85 2.47 -4.43
CA LEU A 375 -13.45 3.63 -5.10
C LEU A 375 -12.38 4.41 -5.88
N ALA A 376 -12.63 4.78 -7.13
CA ALA A 376 -11.72 5.63 -7.90
C ALA A 376 -11.75 7.05 -7.32
N HIS A 377 -10.59 7.57 -6.93
CA HIS A 377 -10.48 8.86 -6.27
C HIS A 377 -9.12 9.55 -6.52
N ALA A 378 -9.05 10.84 -6.22
CA ALA A 378 -7.85 11.65 -6.31
C ALA A 378 -7.89 12.82 -5.30
N GLY A 379 -6.72 13.36 -4.97
CA GLY A 379 -6.61 14.70 -4.40
C GLY A 379 -6.68 15.72 -5.52
N ALA A 380 -7.84 16.36 -5.70
CA ALA A 380 -8.05 17.30 -6.78
C ALA A 380 -7.32 18.62 -6.53
N MET A 381 -6.66 19.15 -7.56
CA MET A 381 -6.10 20.50 -7.49
C MET A 381 -7.21 21.57 -7.48
N PRO A 382 -6.98 22.74 -6.87
CA PRO A 382 -7.85 23.89 -6.96
C PRO A 382 -8.13 24.28 -8.42
N VAL A 383 -9.36 24.71 -8.69
CA VAL A 383 -9.77 25.26 -9.98
C VAL A 383 -9.47 26.75 -9.97
N GLY A 384 -8.39 27.14 -10.66
CA GLY A 384 -7.91 28.51 -10.73
C GLY A 384 -7.17 28.97 -9.47
N GLU A 385 -7.02 30.28 -9.34
CA GLU A 385 -6.47 30.91 -8.14
C GLU A 385 -7.46 30.81 -6.97
N ARG A 386 -6.95 30.44 -5.79
CA ARG A 386 -7.72 30.30 -4.55
C ARG A 386 -6.92 30.84 -3.37
N ASP A 387 -7.60 31.59 -2.52
CA ASP A 387 -7.04 32.15 -1.28
C ASP A 387 -7.10 31.17 -0.10
N SER A 388 -7.79 30.04 -0.27
CA SER A 388 -8.03 29.04 0.76
C SER A 388 -6.85 28.09 0.94
N PHE A 389 -6.66 27.63 2.17
CA PHE A 389 -5.79 26.52 2.48
C PHE A 389 -6.60 25.22 2.44
N ARG A 390 -5.94 24.11 2.09
CA ARG A 390 -6.47 22.77 2.33
C ARG A 390 -5.65 22.11 3.43
N ALA A 391 -6.31 21.66 4.49
CA ALA A 391 -5.66 20.86 5.52
C ALA A 391 -6.55 19.65 5.84
N VAL A 392 -6.04 18.45 5.57
CA VAL A 392 -6.75 17.21 5.87
C VAL A 392 -5.84 16.17 6.52
N ALA A 393 -6.37 15.48 7.53
CA ALA A 393 -5.71 14.33 8.14
C ALA A 393 -6.30 13.04 7.60
N TYR A 394 -5.45 12.07 7.25
CA TYR A 394 -5.90 10.76 6.77
C TYR A 394 -5.83 9.71 7.88
N ALA A 395 -6.81 8.82 7.86
CA ALA A 395 -6.81 7.62 8.69
C ALA A 395 -7.69 6.54 8.05
N ALA A 396 -7.46 5.29 8.39
CA ALA A 396 -8.34 4.18 8.14
C ALA A 396 -8.43 3.38 9.43
N MET A 397 -9.59 2.79 9.72
CA MET A 397 -9.73 1.91 10.88
C MET A 397 -10.47 0.63 10.50
N ALA A 398 -10.16 -0.44 11.21
CA ALA A 398 -10.86 -1.72 11.12
C ALA A 398 -10.85 -2.40 12.49
N PRO A 399 -11.77 -3.36 12.76
CA PRO A 399 -11.70 -4.21 13.94
C PRO A 399 -10.31 -4.81 14.14
N ALA A 400 -9.80 -4.75 15.38
CA ALA A 400 -8.45 -5.19 15.71
C ALA A 400 -8.22 -6.68 15.44
N GLU A 401 -9.26 -7.50 15.58
CA GLU A 401 -9.27 -8.94 15.28
C GLU A 401 -8.84 -9.27 13.84
N LEU A 402 -9.00 -8.32 12.91
CA LEU A 402 -8.62 -8.47 11.51
C LEU A 402 -7.12 -8.26 11.27
N THR A 403 -6.37 -7.85 12.30
CA THR A 403 -4.92 -7.69 12.21
C THR A 403 -4.22 -8.98 12.59
N PRO A 404 -3.54 -9.65 11.64
CA PRO A 404 -2.88 -10.91 11.91
C PRO A 404 -1.78 -10.77 12.99
N PRO A 405 -1.56 -11.79 13.82
CA PRO A 405 -0.54 -11.76 14.87
C PRO A 405 0.87 -11.41 14.39
N SER A 406 1.25 -11.76 13.16
CA SER A 406 2.60 -11.50 12.61
C SER A 406 2.89 -10.00 12.46
N VAL A 407 1.85 -9.18 12.27
CA VAL A 407 1.95 -7.76 11.90
C VAL A 407 2.29 -6.88 13.10
N TRP A 408 2.01 -7.35 14.31
CA TRP A 408 2.23 -6.63 15.56
C TRP A 408 3.68 -6.21 15.77
N ARG A 409 4.62 -7.11 15.47
CA ARG A 409 6.06 -6.80 15.58
C ARG A 409 6.45 -5.68 14.62
N ALA A 410 5.90 -5.68 13.41
CA ALA A 410 6.14 -4.64 12.42
C ALA A 410 5.53 -3.30 12.88
N LYS A 411 4.32 -3.28 13.43
CA LYS A 411 3.69 -2.07 14.00
C LYS A 411 4.56 -1.43 15.08
N LYS A 412 5.10 -2.25 16.00
CA LYS A 412 6.02 -1.79 17.04
C LYS A 412 7.31 -1.21 16.46
N GLU A 413 7.93 -1.91 15.51
CA GLU A 413 9.12 -1.42 14.81
C GLU A 413 8.85 -0.09 14.09
N ALA A 414 7.66 0.07 13.50
CA ALA A 414 7.28 1.30 12.80
C ALA A 414 7.26 2.49 13.74
N PHE A 415 6.68 2.30 14.93
CA PHE A 415 6.58 3.32 15.96
C PHE A 415 7.96 3.71 16.52
N GLU A 416 8.79 2.71 16.84
CA GLU A 416 10.16 2.95 17.33
C GLU A 416 11.01 3.73 16.33
N ARG A 417 10.75 3.53 15.03
CA ARG A 417 11.48 4.18 13.94
C ARG A 417 10.80 5.43 13.39
N GLY A 418 9.60 5.81 13.85
CA GLY A 418 8.87 6.98 13.32
C GLY A 418 8.32 6.81 11.91
N ASN A 419 8.21 5.58 11.42
CA ASN A 419 7.78 5.29 10.07
C ASN A 419 6.31 5.67 9.86
N THR A 420 6.02 6.43 8.80
CA THR A 420 4.66 6.72 8.32
C THR A 420 4.23 5.62 7.34
N GLY A 421 2.97 5.21 7.40
CA GLY A 421 2.40 4.14 6.56
C GLY A 421 1.27 4.61 5.66
N ASP A 422 0.64 3.65 4.99
CA ASP A 422 -0.59 3.84 4.20
C ASP A 422 -1.85 3.48 5.00
N HIS A 423 -2.99 3.41 4.30
CA HIS A 423 -4.31 3.08 4.85
C HIS A 423 -4.46 1.66 5.40
N SER A 424 -3.52 0.76 5.18
CA SER A 424 -3.66 -0.62 5.63
C SER A 424 -3.58 -0.70 7.15
N THR A 425 -4.67 -1.11 7.78
CA THR A 425 -4.74 -1.37 9.23
C THR A 425 -4.20 -2.76 9.59
N ARG A 426 -4.36 -3.71 8.67
CA ARG A 426 -4.10 -5.16 8.88
C ARG A 426 -2.75 -5.64 8.37
N ARG A 427 -2.08 -4.88 7.51
CA ARG A 427 -0.69 -5.10 7.07
C ARG A 427 0.12 -3.90 7.51
N GLU A 428 1.41 -4.12 7.75
CA GLU A 428 2.32 -3.03 8.05
C GLU A 428 3.20 -2.72 6.84
N CYS A 429 3.01 -1.54 6.27
CA CYS A 429 3.90 -0.95 5.29
C CYS A 429 4.43 0.40 5.82
N TRP A 430 5.55 0.83 5.25
CA TRP A 430 6.11 2.14 5.52
C TRP A 430 6.85 2.67 4.29
N HIS A 431 6.87 3.99 4.16
CA HIS A 431 7.72 4.64 3.19
C HIS A 431 9.16 4.59 3.70
N TYR A 432 10.04 3.85 3.00
CA TYR A 432 11.48 3.94 3.27
C TYR A 432 11.94 5.37 2.97
N ALA A 433 12.56 6.02 3.95
CA ALA A 433 13.19 7.33 3.73
C ALA A 433 14.18 7.21 2.57
N LYS A 434 14.11 8.14 1.61
CA LYS A 434 15.19 8.27 0.62
C LYS A 434 16.45 8.66 1.40
N SER A 435 17.59 8.05 1.06
CA SER A 435 18.87 8.23 1.77
C SER A 435 19.41 9.67 1.77
N SER A 436 18.74 10.62 1.14
CA SER A 436 19.05 12.06 1.19
C SER A 436 18.36 12.78 2.35
N ASP A 437 17.35 12.17 2.98
CA ASP A 437 16.50 12.82 3.99
C ASP A 437 16.91 12.45 5.42
N CYS A 438 18.00 11.70 5.60
CA CYS A 438 18.36 11.06 6.87
C CYS A 438 19.31 11.84 7.77
N ASP A 439 19.80 13.02 7.41
CA ASP A 439 20.98 13.57 8.09
C ASP A 439 20.74 14.68 9.13
N THR A 440 19.50 15.05 9.48
CA THR A 440 19.30 16.13 10.47
C THR A 440 18.22 15.95 11.53
N TRP A 441 17.36 14.93 11.45
CA TRP A 441 16.26 14.78 12.42
C TRP A 441 16.23 13.41 13.11
N MET A 442 16.41 13.42 14.43
CA MET A 442 16.27 12.23 15.28
C MET A 442 14.81 12.07 15.72
N TRP A 443 14.19 10.96 15.32
CA TRP A 443 12.84 10.61 15.77
C TRP A 443 12.76 10.56 17.30
N LYS A 444 11.89 11.42 17.85
CA LYS A 444 11.47 11.37 19.24
C LYS A 444 10.05 10.84 19.26
N SER A 445 9.91 9.61 19.74
CA SER A 445 8.61 8.99 19.91
C SER A 445 7.68 9.89 20.73
N PRO A 446 6.45 10.18 20.26
CA PRO A 446 5.49 10.91 21.06
C PRO A 446 5.05 10.06 22.26
N PHE A 447 4.57 10.73 23.30
CA PHE A 447 3.85 10.05 24.38
C PHE A 447 2.49 9.59 23.82
N LEU A 448 2.19 8.30 23.99
CA LEU A 448 0.91 7.72 23.60
C LEU A 448 0.12 7.30 24.83
N SER A 449 -1.15 7.71 24.91
CA SER A 449 -2.11 7.17 25.88
C SER A 449 -2.30 5.66 25.67
N HIS A 450 -2.87 4.97 26.66
CA HIS A 450 -3.18 3.53 26.52
C HIS A 450 -4.04 3.27 25.28
N ARG A 451 -5.11 4.06 25.13
CA ARG A 451 -6.02 4.00 24.00
C ARG A 451 -5.31 4.15 22.66
N LEU A 452 -4.34 5.06 22.56
CA LEU A 452 -3.56 5.22 21.33
C LEU A 452 -2.66 4.00 21.05
N LYS A 453 -2.06 3.42 22.08
CA LYS A 453 -1.25 2.21 21.92
C LYS A 453 -2.11 1.05 21.42
N GLU A 454 -3.33 0.92 21.90
CA GLU A 454 -4.29 -0.07 21.39
C GLU A 454 -4.63 0.22 19.92
N LEU A 455 -5.04 1.45 19.60
CA LEU A 455 -5.41 1.85 18.24
C LEU A 455 -4.26 1.64 17.24
N TYR A 456 -3.01 1.90 17.63
CA TYR A 456 -1.86 1.65 16.75
C TYR A 456 -1.38 0.19 16.74
N GLY A 457 -2.04 -0.72 17.48
CA GLY A 457 -1.65 -2.14 17.58
C GLY A 457 -0.28 -2.33 18.23
N LEU A 458 0.06 -1.48 19.20
CA LEU A 458 1.29 -1.55 20.00
C LEU A 458 1.09 -2.34 21.29
N VAL A 459 -0.15 -2.41 21.78
CA VAL A 459 -0.59 -3.26 22.89
C VAL A 459 -1.88 -3.96 22.48
N ARG A 460 -2.12 -5.15 23.06
CA ARG A 460 -3.34 -5.92 22.80
C ARG A 460 -4.52 -5.25 23.51
N TYR A 461 -5.71 -5.51 22.98
CA TYR A 461 -6.95 -5.34 23.73
C TYR A 461 -7.03 -6.47 24.77
N ASP A 462 -7.45 -6.13 25.99
CA ASP A 462 -7.58 -7.04 27.13
C ASP A 462 -8.87 -7.87 27.10
#